data_AF-A0A519QJC9-F1
#
_entry.id   AF-A0A519QJC9-F1
#
_cell.length_a   1.000
_cell.length_b   1.000
_cell.length_c   1.000
_cell.angle_alpha   90.00
_cell.angle_beta   90.00
_cell.angle_gamma   90.00
#
_symmetry.space_group_name_H-M   'P 1'
#
loop_
_entity.id
_entity.type
_entity.pdbx_description
1 polymer ?
#
loop_
_entity_poly.entity_id
_entity_poly.type
_entity_poly.pdbx_seq_one_letter_code
_entity_poly.pdbx_strand_id
1 'polypeptide(L)' 'SLAGISGGRGMIAQGRAMSAMKEDTSMEGVAGAALWLCSDLGLSTTGEVIHVDAGFHMMGLAGDEEA' A
#
# COMPACT_ATOMS: atom_id res chain seq x y z
N SER A 1 11.38 -6.83 9.75
CA SER A 1 10.12 -6.55 10.48
C SER A 1 10.24 -5.21 11.18
N LEU A 2 9.32 -4.26 10.94
CA LEU A 2 9.27 -2.97 11.66
C LEU A 2 9.01 -3.15 13.16
N ALA A 3 8.66 -4.35 13.62
CA ALA A 3 8.41 -4.66 15.03
C ALA A 3 9.65 -4.51 15.93
N GLY A 4 10.86 -4.40 15.38
CA GLY A 4 12.10 -4.16 16.12
C GLY A 4 12.52 -2.68 16.20
N ILE A 5 11.74 -1.78 15.60
CA ILE A 5 11.99 -0.34 15.61
C ILE A 5 10.95 0.30 16.54
N SER A 6 11.41 1.20 17.43
CA SER A 6 10.50 1.95 18.31
C SER A 6 9.41 2.64 17.48
N GLY A 7 8.14 2.41 17.84
CA GLY A 7 6.97 2.93 17.11
C GLY A 7 6.58 2.17 15.82
N GLY A 8 7.40 1.23 15.34
CA GLY A 8 7.17 0.56 14.04
C GLY A 8 5.92 -0.32 13.98
N ARG A 9 5.49 -0.92 15.11
CA ARG A 9 4.21 -1.63 15.18
C ARG A 9 3.01 -0.68 15.04
N GLY A 10 3.09 0.50 15.65
CA GLY A 10 2.04 1.52 15.57
C GLY A 10 1.88 2.04 14.15
N MET A 11 3.00 2.27 13.45
CA MET A 11 3.00 2.71 12.06
C MET A 11 2.30 1.72 11.12
N ILE A 12 2.54 0.41 11.26
CA ILE A 12 1.85 -0.61 10.46
C ILE A 12 0.33 -0.58 10.75
N ALA A 13 -0.05 -0.57 12.03
CA ALA A 13 -1.45 -0.56 12.42
C ALA A 13 -2.18 0.68 11.91
N GLN A 14 -1.54 1.85 11.97
CA GLN A 14 -2.09 3.10 11.44
C GLN A 14 -2.19 3.07 9.92
N GLY A 15 -1.17 2.54 9.22
CA GLY A 15 -1.20 2.35 7.77
C GLY A 15 -2.41 1.53 7.33
N ARG A 16 -2.66 0.40 8.01
CA ARG A 16 -3.86 -0.42 7.80
C ARG A 16 -5.15 0.34 8.10
N ALA A 17 -5.22 1.03 9.23
CA ALA A 17 -6.43 1.75 9.64
C ALA A 17 -6.78 2.88 8.68
N MET A 18 -5.79 3.52 8.05
CA MET A 18 -6.00 4.64 7.13
C MET A 18 -6.16 4.19 5.67
N SER A 19 -5.72 2.99 5.29
CA SER A 19 -5.89 2.49 3.92
C SER A 19 -7.38 2.34 3.53
N ALA A 20 -7.68 2.45 2.24
CA ALA A 20 -9.05 2.31 1.75
C ALA A 20 -9.59 0.90 1.99
N MET A 21 -8.72 -0.12 1.84
CA MET A 21 -9.09 -1.53 1.97
C MET A 21 -9.00 -2.06 3.41
N LYS A 22 -8.51 -1.25 4.36
CA LYS A 22 -8.34 -1.64 5.78
C LYS A 22 -7.47 -2.89 5.99
N GLU A 23 -6.52 -3.09 5.09
CA GLU A 23 -5.56 -4.19 5.11
C GLU A 23 -4.12 -3.70 4.95
N ASP A 24 -3.18 -4.56 5.31
CA ASP A 24 -1.77 -4.34 5.01
C ASP A 24 -1.51 -4.65 3.54
N THR A 25 -0.55 -3.94 2.94
CA THR A 25 -0.06 -4.30 1.60
C THR A 25 0.54 -5.70 1.60
N SER A 26 0.05 -6.57 0.72
CA SER A 26 0.55 -7.93 0.55
C SER A 26 1.70 -8.00 -0.45
N MET A 27 2.66 -8.91 -0.22
CA MET A 27 3.74 -9.17 -1.18
C MET A 27 3.19 -9.74 -2.49
N GLU A 28 2.13 -10.54 -2.39
CA GLU A 28 1.43 -11.15 -3.51
C GLU A 28 0.77 -10.08 -4.41
N GLY A 29 0.20 -9.03 -3.82
CA GLY A 29 -0.34 -7.90 -4.57
C GLY A 29 0.73 -7.17 -5.37
N VAL A 30 1.88 -6.89 -4.74
CA VAL A 30 3.03 -6.24 -5.41
C VAL A 30 3.58 -7.11 -6.53
N ALA A 31 3.76 -8.41 -6.27
CA ALA A 31 4.22 -9.37 -7.28
C ALA A 31 3.22 -9.51 -8.43
N GLY A 32 1.91 -9.51 -8.14
CA GLY A 32 0.86 -9.55 -9.15
C GLY A 32 0.87 -8.33 -10.07
N ALA A 33 1.01 -7.12 -9.51
CA ALA A 33 1.13 -5.89 -10.30
C ALA A 33 2.39 -5.89 -11.18
N ALA A 34 3.52 -6.35 -10.63
CA ALA A 34 4.76 -6.49 -11.40
C ALA A 34 4.61 -7.51 -12.55
N LEU A 35 3.98 -8.67 -12.29
CA LEU A 35 3.73 -9.68 -13.31
C LEU A 35 2.82 -9.13 -14.41
N TRP A 36 1.75 -8.39 -14.05
CA TRP A 36 0.88 -7.73 -15.02
C TRP A 36 1.67 -6.76 -15.91
N LEU A 37 2.46 -5.85 -15.31
CA LEU A 37 3.31 -4.89 -16.04
C LEU A 37 4.33 -5.58 -16.97
N CYS A 38 4.91 -6.70 -16.55
CA CYS A 38 5.90 -7.45 -17.34
C CYS A 38 5.28 -8.44 -18.34
N SER A 39 3.95 -8.54 -18.39
CA SER A 39 3.23 -9.44 -19.30
C SER A 39 2.62 -8.69 -20.48
N ASP A 40 2.10 -9.45 -21.46
CA ASP A 40 1.35 -8.89 -22.59
C ASP A 40 0.07 -8.15 -22.14
N LEU A 41 -0.44 -8.41 -20.93
CA LEU A 41 -1.58 -7.67 -20.37
C LEU A 41 -1.24 -6.23 -20.00
N GLY A 42 0.05 -5.93 -19.78
CA GLY A 42 0.55 -4.58 -19.52
C GLY A 42 0.94 -3.83 -20.80
N LEU A 43 0.76 -4.43 -21.99
CA LEU A 43 1.22 -3.86 -23.25
C LEU A 43 0.73 -2.41 -23.44
N SER A 44 1.67 -1.52 -23.79
CA SER A 44 1.46 -0.08 -23.96
C SER A 44 1.26 0.73 -22.67
N THR A 45 1.40 0.12 -21.48
CA THR A 45 1.52 0.88 -20.23
C THR A 45 2.96 1.39 -20.09
N THR A 46 3.15 2.71 -20.06
CA THR A 46 4.49 3.32 -20.00
C THR A 46 4.43 4.65 -19.26
N GLY A 47 5.50 5.01 -18.56
CA GLY A 47 5.60 6.29 -17.83
C GLY A 47 4.74 6.39 -16.56
N GLU A 48 4.06 5.31 -16.17
CA GLU A 48 3.11 5.30 -15.06
C GLU A 48 3.71 4.87 -13.72
N VAL A 49 3.14 5.38 -12.63
CA VAL A 49 3.41 4.93 -11.26
C VAL A 49 2.18 4.18 -10.75
N ILE A 50 2.28 2.85 -10.67
CA ILE A 50 1.20 2.00 -10.17
C ILE A 50 1.33 1.85 -8.65
N HIS A 51 0.36 2.37 -7.91
CA HIS A 51 0.32 2.24 -6.46
C HIS A 51 -0.27 0.89 -6.05
N VAL A 52 0.47 0.16 -5.22
CA VAL A 52 0.05 -1.09 -4.60
C VAL A 52 0.24 -0.95 -3.10
N ASP A 53 -0.75 -0.34 -2.45
CA ASP A 53 -0.63 0.13 -1.06
C ASP A 53 -1.95 0.03 -0.28
N ALA A 54 -2.85 -0.87 -0.69
CA ALA A 54 -4.21 -0.98 -0.15
C ALA A 54 -5.04 0.34 -0.26
N GLY A 55 -4.63 1.23 -1.18
CA GLY A 55 -5.28 2.51 -1.42
C GLY A 55 -4.91 3.58 -0.41
N PHE A 56 -3.78 3.47 0.30
CA PHE A 56 -3.33 4.44 1.30
C PHE A 56 -3.03 5.83 0.69
N HIS A 57 -2.29 5.90 -0.42
CA HIS A 57 -1.80 7.16 -0.99
C HIS A 57 -2.90 8.13 -1.43
N MET A 58 -4.09 7.61 -1.79
CA MET A 58 -5.21 8.44 -2.23
C MET A 58 -6.08 8.94 -1.07
N MET A 59 -5.84 8.45 0.15
CA MET A 59 -6.61 8.86 1.31
C MET A 59 -6.16 10.25 1.77
N GLY A 60 -7.12 11.14 2.02
CA GLY A 60 -6.86 12.46 2.62
C GLY A 60 -6.55 12.35 4.11
N LEU A 61 -6.55 13.49 4.83
CA LEU A 61 -6.43 13.47 6.29
C LEU A 61 -7.50 12.53 6.87
N ALA A 62 -7.07 11.40 7.42
CA ALA A 62 -7.87 10.66 8.38
C ALA A 62 -8.00 11.61 9.58
N GLY A 63 -9.23 12.00 9.92
CA GLY A 63 -9.46 12.82 11.10
C GLY A 63 -8.76 12.20 12.31
N ASP A 64 -8.13 13.04 13.10
CA ASP A 64 -7.51 12.65 14.37
C ASP A 64 -8.55 11.95 15.25
N GLU A 65 -8.67 10.63 15.14
CA GLU A 65 -9.25 9.82 16.21
C GLU A 65 -8.13 9.56 17.22
N GLU A 66 -7.94 10.60 18.04
CA GLU A 66 -7.23 10.70 19.32
C GLU A 66 -5.71 10.95 19.31
N ALA A 67 -5.38 12.20 19.70
CA ALA A 67 -4.23 12.54 20.52
C ALA A 67 -4.37 11.97 21.95
#